data_AF-A0A956P6W3-F1
#
_entry.id   AF-A0A956P6W3-F1
#
_cell.length_a   1.000
_cell.length_b   1.000
_cell.length_c   1.000
_cell.angle_alpha   90.00
_cell.angle_beta   90.00
_cell.angle_gamma   90.00
#
_symmetry.space_group_name_H-M   'P 1'
#
loop_
_entity.id
_entity.type
_entity.pdbx_description
1 polymer ?
#
loop_
_entity_poly.entity_id
_entity_poly.type
_entity_poly.pdbx_seq_one_letter_code
_entity_poly.pdbx_strand_id
1 'polypeptide(L)'
;MSYFLKNTRLFEARFPDFRRLRKTPIPRNHITVVPSESGVPTIIAGGKTLHSRIDPLAEAQSFIGSQRINRRDCIVLMGLGLGYHVNALAERLEPHQAL
;
A
#
# COMPACT_ATOMS: atom_id res chain seq x y z
N MET A 1 8.53 -13.64 12.16
CA MET A 1 9.33 -12.42 11.86
C MET A 1 8.35 -11.29 11.55
N SER A 2 8.46 -10.11 12.19
CA SER A 2 7.56 -8.99 11.85
C SER A 2 7.83 -8.50 10.43
N TYR A 3 6.81 -8.50 9.55
CA TYR A 3 6.91 -7.96 8.18
C TYR A 3 7.41 -6.51 8.17
N PHE A 4 7.03 -5.72 9.18
CA PHE A 4 7.49 -4.34 9.33
C PHE A 4 9.02 -4.25 9.45
N LEU A 5 9.64 -5.09 10.30
CA LEU A 5 11.09 -5.11 10.47
C LEU A 5 11.80 -5.62 9.21
N LYS A 6 11.27 -6.68 8.58
CA LYS A 6 11.80 -7.22 7.33
C LYS A 6 11.81 -6.15 6.23
N ASN A 7 10.66 -5.51 6.00
CA ASN A 7 10.49 -4.51 4.96
C ASN A 7 11.34 -3.27 5.25
N THR A 8 11.40 -2.81 6.50
CA THR A 8 12.25 -1.68 6.89
C THR A 8 13.72 -1.93 6.55
N ARG A 9 14.24 -3.14 6.83
CA ARG A 9 15.63 -3.49 6.50
C ARG A 9 15.88 -3.46 4.98
N LEU A 10 14.94 -3.99 4.19
CA LEU A 10 15.03 -3.97 2.72
C LEU A 10 15.02 -2.54 2.19
N PHE A 11 14.14 -1.68 2.71
CA PHE A 11 14.09 -0.26 2.35
C PHE A 11 15.39 0.46 2.71
N GLU A 12 15.94 0.24 3.91
CA GLU A 12 17.22 0.86 4.30
C GLU A 12 18.41 0.41 3.45
N ALA A 13 18.43 -0.86 3.04
CA ALA A 13 19.50 -1.39 2.19
C ALA A 13 19.46 -0.79 0.78
N ARG A 14 18.26 -0.55 0.24
CA ARG A 14 18.08 0.01 -1.10
C ARG A 14 18.13 1.55 -1.12
N PHE A 15 17.61 2.18 -0.09
CA PHE A 15 17.45 3.63 0.05
C PHE A 15 18.01 4.07 1.41
N PRO A 16 19.33 4.36 1.52
CA PRO A 16 19.97 4.70 2.80
C PRO A 16 19.30 5.86 3.56
N ASP A 17 18.75 6.85 2.83
CA ASP A 17 18.04 8.00 3.41
C ASP A 17 16.69 7.65 4.07
N PHE A 18 16.15 6.46 3.83
CA PHE A 18 14.94 5.97 4.49
C PHE A 18 15.07 5.98 6.03
N ARG A 19 16.29 5.83 6.54
CA ARG A 19 16.59 5.95 7.97
C ARG A 19 16.21 7.31 8.57
N ARG A 20 16.37 8.38 7.79
CA ARG A 20 16.00 9.74 8.21
C ARG A 20 14.48 9.88 8.23
N LEU A 21 13.81 9.42 7.17
CA LEU A 21 12.34 9.47 7.05
C LEU A 21 11.64 8.80 8.23
N ARG A 22 12.12 7.63 8.67
CA ARG A 22 11.51 6.89 9.79
C ARG A 22 11.59 7.62 11.14
N LYS A 23 12.56 8.52 11.31
CA LYS A 23 12.71 9.31 12.55
C LYS A 23 11.84 10.57 12.55
N THR A 24 11.21 10.90 11.42
CA THR A 24 10.36 12.08 11.29
C THR A 24 9.12 11.90 12.16
N PRO A 25 8.82 12.83 13.08
CA PRO A 25 7.58 12.80 13.83
C PRO A 25 6.38 12.90 12.88
N ILE A 26 5.47 11.93 12.97
CA ILE A 26 4.19 12.00 12.25
C ILE A 26 3.17 12.64 13.18
N PRO A 27 2.42 13.67 12.76
CA PRO A 27 1.29 14.18 13.51
C PRO A 27 0.35 13.01 13.84
N ARG A 28 0.27 12.63 15.12
CA ARG A 28 -0.42 11.40 15.57
C ARG A 28 -1.93 11.47 15.48
N ASN A 29 -2.47 12.66 15.25
CA ASN A 29 -3.89 12.85 15.36
C ASN A 29 -4.47 12.54 13.99
N HIS A 30 -5.36 11.53 13.96
CA HIS A 30 -6.30 11.17 12.90
C HIS A 30 -6.07 9.88 12.11
N ILE A 31 -5.06 9.03 12.37
CA ILE A 31 -4.89 7.76 11.66
C ILE A 31 -5.20 6.56 12.58
N THR A 32 -6.20 5.77 12.23
CA THR A 32 -6.55 4.52 12.90
C THR A 32 -6.53 3.37 11.90
N VAL A 33 -5.83 2.29 12.22
CA VAL A 33 -5.89 1.04 11.46
C VAL A 33 -6.97 0.15 12.07
N VAL A 34 -7.93 -0.29 11.27
CA VAL A 34 -9.05 -1.16 11.67
C VAL A 34 -9.17 -2.32 10.69
N PRO A 35 -9.71 -3.48 11.07
CA PRO A 35 -10.04 -4.52 10.10
C PRO A 35 -11.20 -4.07 9.18
N SER A 36 -11.17 -4.50 7.92
CA SER A 36 -12.32 -4.54 7.03
C SER A 36 -13.21 -5.74 7.36
N GLU A 37 -14.40 -5.81 6.75
CA GLU A 37 -15.30 -6.96 6.85
C GLU A 37 -14.68 -8.23 6.24
N SER A 38 -13.87 -8.09 5.18
CA SER A 38 -13.05 -9.16 4.60
C SER A 38 -11.83 -9.57 5.47
N GLY A 39 -11.60 -8.90 6.60
CA GLY A 39 -10.58 -9.26 7.58
C GLY A 39 -9.18 -8.68 7.34
N VAL A 40 -8.94 -8.00 6.21
CA VAL A 40 -7.68 -7.29 5.97
C VAL A 40 -7.71 -5.87 6.55
N PRO A 41 -6.58 -5.25 6.89
CA PRO A 41 -6.59 -3.90 7.45
C PRO A 41 -7.13 -2.84 6.47
N THR A 42 -7.79 -1.82 7.00
CA THR A 42 -8.08 -0.54 6.34
C THR A 42 -7.66 0.61 7.26
N ILE A 43 -7.58 1.83 6.73
CA ILE A 43 -7.20 3.03 7.47
C ILE A 43 -8.38 4.00 7.51
N ILE A 44 -8.64 4.54 8.70
CA ILE A 44 -9.45 5.75 8.89
C ILE A 44 -8.49 6.92 9.12
N ALA A 45 -8.50 7.89 8.21
CA ALA A 45 -7.73 9.12 8.26
C ALA A 45 -8.68 10.32 8.31
N GLY A 46 -8.68 11.07 9.41
CA GLY A 46 -9.51 12.30 9.55
C GLY A 46 -11.01 12.03 9.45
N GLY A 47 -11.46 10.88 9.99
CA GLY A 47 -12.85 10.43 9.89
C GLY A 47 -13.25 9.85 8.53
N LYS A 48 -12.33 9.80 7.55
CA LYS A 48 -12.58 9.20 6.23
C LYS A 48 -11.83 7.88 6.09
N THR A 49 -12.43 6.92 5.40
CA THR A 49 -11.79 5.65 5.07
C THR A 49 -10.89 5.82 3.85
N LEU A 50 -9.63 5.36 3.94
CA LEU A 50 -8.70 5.41 2.80
C LEU A 50 -8.90 4.25 1.81
N HIS A 51 -9.46 3.13 2.29
CA HIS A 51 -9.84 1.96 1.48
C HIS A 51 -11.22 1.49 1.95
N SER A 52 -11.88 0.68 1.13
CA SER A 52 -13.16 0.05 1.38
C SER A 52 -13.19 -0.60 2.76
N ARG A 53 -14.32 -0.43 3.47
CA ARG A 53 -14.55 -1.14 4.73
C ARG A 53 -14.99 -2.58 4.51
N ILE A 54 -15.43 -2.91 3.30
CA ILE A 54 -15.93 -4.24 2.95
C ILE A 54 -14.75 -5.08 2.48
N ASP A 55 -14.16 -4.71 1.34
CA ASP A 55 -13.06 -5.45 0.71
C ASP A 55 -12.06 -4.53 0.00
N PRO A 56 -10.99 -4.10 0.69
CA PRO A 56 -9.89 -3.33 0.11
C PRO A 56 -9.16 -4.03 -1.05
N LEU A 57 -9.11 -5.37 -1.05
CA LEU A 57 -8.41 -6.11 -2.10
C LEU A 57 -9.24 -6.09 -3.39
N ALA A 58 -10.54 -6.36 -3.30
CA ALA A 58 -11.45 -6.28 -4.43
C ALA A 58 -11.52 -4.86 -5.01
N GLU A 59 -11.54 -3.83 -4.14
CA GLU A 59 -11.41 -2.44 -4.58
C GLU A 59 -10.14 -2.23 -5.39
N ALA A 60 -8.99 -2.69 -4.89
CA ALA A 60 -7.72 -2.48 -5.55
C ALA A 60 -7.64 -3.19 -6.91
N GLN A 61 -8.14 -4.42 -7.01
CA GLN A 61 -8.20 -5.15 -8.27
C GLN A 61 -9.13 -4.47 -9.27
N SER A 62 -10.30 -4.00 -8.83
CA SER A 62 -11.24 -3.27 -9.68
C SER A 62 -10.64 -1.94 -10.18
N PHE A 63 -10.03 -1.17 -9.27
CA PHE A 63 -9.37 0.09 -9.60
C PHE A 63 -8.28 -0.12 -10.64
N ILE A 64 -7.33 -1.02 -10.39
CA ILE A 64 -6.24 -1.32 -11.32
C ILE A 64 -6.79 -1.91 -12.62
N GLY A 65 -7.76 -2.82 -12.58
CA GLY A 65 -8.38 -3.43 -13.75
C GLY A 65 -9.03 -2.43 -14.70
N SER A 66 -9.61 -1.35 -14.16
CA SER A 66 -10.22 -0.28 -14.95
C SER A 66 -9.20 0.66 -15.65
N GLN A 67 -7.92 0.60 -15.27
CA GLN A 67 -6.88 1.44 -15.87
C GLN A 67 -6.33 0.85 -17.18
N ARG A 68 -6.01 1.72 -18.14
CA ARG A 68 -5.29 1.34 -19.37
C ARG A 68 -3.78 1.36 -19.11
N ILE A 69 -3.25 0.22 -18.69
CA ILE A 69 -1.84 0.06 -18.31
C ILE A 69 -1.16 -0.98 -19.21
N ASN A 70 0.01 -0.65 -19.73
CA ASN A 70 0.91 -1.54 -20.43
C ASN A 70 2.21 -1.75 -19.64
N ARG A 71 2.88 -2.89 -19.88
CA ARG A 71 4.14 -3.25 -19.21
C ARG A 71 5.29 -2.25 -19.39
N ARG A 72 5.27 -1.42 -20.42
CA ARG A 72 6.32 -0.45 -20.72
C ARG A 72 6.00 0.96 -20.20
N ASP A 73 4.85 1.14 -19.57
CA ASP A 73 4.41 2.46 -19.11
C ASP A 73 5.18 2.88 -17.86
N CYS A 74 5.46 4.18 -17.74
CA CYS A 74 5.88 4.77 -16.48
C CYS A 74 4.62 5.08 -15.66
N ILE A 75 4.49 4.44 -14.50
CA ILE A 75 3.27 4.51 -13.69
C ILE A 75 3.54 5.34 -12.44
N VAL A 76 2.72 6.37 -12.23
CA VAL A 76 2.74 7.18 -11.01
C VAL A 76 1.47 6.88 -10.23
N LEU A 77 1.61 6.19 -9.09
CA LEU A 77 0.50 5.97 -8.16
C LEU A 77 0.49 7.10 -7.12
N MET A 78 -0.58 7.89 -7.11
CA MET A 78 -0.73 8.99 -6.15
C MET A 78 -1.28 8.48 -4.82
N GLY A 79 -0.40 8.36 -3.84
CA GLY A 79 -0.73 7.86 -2.51
C GLY A 79 -0.50 6.35 -2.37
N LEU A 80 0.22 5.95 -1.30
CA LEU A 80 0.55 4.55 -1.05
C LEU A 80 -0.55 3.81 -0.28
N GLY A 81 -1.19 4.48 0.66
CA GLY A 81 -2.14 3.85 1.58
C GLY A 81 -1.51 2.63 2.28
N LEU A 82 -2.21 1.50 2.26
CA LEU A 82 -1.71 0.20 2.73
C LEU A 82 -1.01 -0.63 1.63
N GLY A 83 -0.88 -0.10 0.42
CA GLY A 83 -0.19 -0.76 -0.70
C GLY A 83 -1.05 -1.71 -1.54
N TYR A 84 -2.36 -1.84 -1.31
CA TYR A 84 -3.22 -2.76 -2.06
C TYR A 84 -3.20 -2.51 -3.58
N HIS A 85 -3.25 -1.24 -4.01
CA HIS A 85 -3.12 -0.90 -5.43
C HIS A 85 -1.74 -1.25 -6.00
N VAL A 86 -0.67 -1.16 -5.21
CA VAL A 86 0.69 -1.55 -5.63
C VAL A 86 0.75 -3.05 -5.85
N ASN A 87 0.17 -3.85 -4.95
CA ASN A 87 0.12 -5.31 -5.11
C ASN A 87 -0.72 -5.73 -6.32
N ALA A 88 -1.93 -5.18 -6.46
CA ALA A 88 -2.78 -5.47 -7.63
C ALA A 88 -2.10 -5.05 -8.95
N LEU A 89 -1.37 -3.92 -8.93
CA LEU A 89 -0.58 -3.50 -10.08
C LEU A 89 0.59 -4.45 -10.38
N ALA A 90 1.33 -4.86 -9.36
CA ALA A 90 2.45 -5.80 -9.50
C ALA A 90 1.97 -7.15 -10.05
N GLU A 91 0.85 -7.69 -9.54
CA GLU A 91 0.23 -8.91 -10.06
C GLU A 91 -0.18 -8.78 -11.53
N ARG A 92 -0.75 -7.63 -11.93
CA ARG A 92 -1.12 -7.37 -13.32
C ARG A 92 0.09 -7.28 -14.25
N LEU A 93 1.19 -6.69 -13.77
CA LEU A 93 2.39 -6.50 -14.58
C LEU A 93 3.26 -7.76 -14.61
N GLU A 94 3.39 -8.47 -13.50
CA GLU A 94 4.29 -9.62 -13.31
C GLU A 94 3.61 -10.76 -12.52
N PRO A 95 2.69 -11.53 -13.16
CA PRO A 95 1.85 -12.53 -12.50
C PRO A 95 2.62 -13.67 -11.80
N HIS A 96 3.91 -13.84 -12.11
CA HIS A 96 4.76 -14.91 -11.57
C HIS A 96 5.69 -14.46 -10.44
N GLN A 97 5.60 -13.21 -9.99
CA GLN A 97 6.40 -12.64 -8.89
C GLN A 97 5.55 -11.99 -7.79
N ALA A 98 4.27 -12.38 -7.66
CA ALA A 98 3.43 -11.93 -6.56
C ALA A 98 4.11 -12.24 -5.21
N LEU A 99 4.26 -11.20 -4.37
CA LEU A 99 5.04 -11.18 -3.12
C LEU A 99 4.46 -12.07 -2.02
#